data_AF-A0A7V2RSP0-F1
#
_entry.id   AF-A0A7V2RSP0-F1
#
_cell.length_a   1.000
_cell.length_b   1.000
_cell.length_c   1.000
_cell.angle_alpha   90.00
_cell.angle_beta   90.00
_cell.angle_gamma   90.00
#
_symmetry.space_group_name_H-M   'P 1'
#
loop_
_entity.id
_entity.type
_entity.pdbx_description
1 polymer ?
#
loop_
_entity_poly.entity_id
_entity_poly.type
_entity_poly.pdbx_seq_one_letter_code
_entity_poly.pdbx_strand_id
1 'polypeptide(L)'
;MPGRQFLPASSAARRRLDSGRRAILSCPPRGNAIADAAHVIPLDILDLRFVAESEVAFGSFPGSAWRGALGHSLKRLVCVVRRRPCEGCAIEVSCLYTRLFEPRSDGSDPLLGRVDRAPQPFLLDCRTATPCRLAPGDPFALRLVLVGRRTRDAAPYLLRALEEAAARGVGPGRGRLTLADVHLLDPLRGRVLPCLDGGRELRLPEPLPIAPPPPPAAVRVVLETPLRLRVEGRLAGPDSFTAGAFLVNLVRRQSLLARFYGDGPPDLDFRALRELASRLEAGEARLAWREQLRRSARQATLMRMGGLVGRFELDLRGAEVFWPFLWRGQFLHAGKATSMGLGRYRLESLELRGGRTRDATEETA
;
A
#
# COMPACT_ATOMS: atom_id res chain seq x y z
N MET A 1 -36.40 69.08 8.77
CA MET A 1 -36.03 70.45 9.18
C MET A 1 -35.49 70.37 10.60
N PRO A 2 -34.34 70.99 10.93
CA PRO A 2 -32.99 70.86 10.35
C PRO A 2 -32.02 70.31 11.44
N GLY A 3 -30.88 69.67 11.16
CA GLY A 3 -29.75 70.15 10.37
C GLY A 3 -28.82 71.00 11.23
N ARG A 4 -27.56 70.59 11.43
CA ARG A 4 -26.36 71.44 11.33
C ARG A 4 -25.05 70.67 11.56
N GLN A 5 -24.23 70.71 10.51
CA GLN A 5 -22.78 70.52 10.49
C GLN A 5 -22.09 71.54 11.41
N PHE A 6 -20.90 71.21 11.93
CA PHE A 6 -19.78 72.15 12.06
C PHE A 6 -18.43 71.41 12.15
N LEU A 7 -17.60 71.57 11.12
CA LEU A 7 -16.13 71.65 11.18
C LEU A 7 -15.79 73.15 10.96
N PRO A 8 -14.69 73.71 11.52
CA PRO A 8 -13.35 73.66 10.88
C PRO A 8 -12.16 73.61 11.89
N ALA A 9 -11.03 72.92 11.64
CA ALA A 9 -9.80 73.26 10.88
C ALA A 9 -8.64 73.94 11.66
N SER A 10 -7.45 73.31 11.66
CA SER A 10 -6.09 73.87 11.34
C SER A 10 -5.01 72.83 11.77
N SER A 11 -4.24 72.21 10.86
CA SER A 11 -2.91 72.60 10.28
C SER A 11 -1.84 72.93 11.35
N ALA A 12 -0.60 72.45 11.37
CA ALA A 12 0.29 71.71 10.48
C ALA A 12 1.41 71.10 11.36
N ALA A 13 2.16 70.05 10.99
CA ALA A 13 3.41 70.23 10.24
C ALA A 13 4.00 68.89 9.76
N ARG A 14 4.63 69.01 8.59
CA ARG A 14 5.29 68.01 7.74
C ARG A 14 6.45 67.27 8.43
N ARG A 15 6.71 66.04 8.00
CA ARG A 15 8.02 65.60 7.48
C ARG A 15 7.85 64.43 6.50
N ARG A 16 8.37 64.64 5.29
CA ARG A 16 8.57 63.66 4.21
C ARG A 16 9.87 62.91 4.49
N LEU A 17 9.92 61.61 4.17
CA LEU A 17 11.10 60.82 3.76
C LEU A 17 10.51 59.58 3.07
N ASP A 18 10.31 59.62 1.76
CA ASP A 18 11.26 59.35 0.68
C ASP A 18 11.41 57.84 0.37
N SER A 19 11.35 57.64 -0.94
CA SER A 19 11.30 56.45 -1.75
C SER A 19 12.55 55.56 -1.64
N GLY A 20 12.35 54.25 -1.72
CA GLY A 20 13.44 53.28 -1.68
C GLY A 20 13.03 51.91 -2.20
N ARG A 21 12.63 51.83 -3.48
CA ARG A 21 12.65 50.56 -4.22
C ARG A 21 14.10 50.06 -4.24
N ARG A 22 14.38 48.94 -3.58
CA ARG A 22 15.55 48.11 -3.89
C ARG A 22 15.08 46.73 -4.29
N ALA A 23 15.31 46.43 -5.57
CA ALA A 23 15.39 45.09 -6.09
C ALA A 23 16.44 44.32 -5.28
N ILE A 24 16.06 43.14 -4.80
CA ILE A 24 17.02 42.08 -4.48
C ILE A 24 16.64 40.90 -5.37
N LEU A 25 17.24 40.92 -6.56
CA LEU A 25 17.53 39.72 -7.31
C LEU A 25 18.56 38.91 -6.51
N SER A 26 18.16 37.73 -6.07
CA SER A 26 19.02 36.54 -5.94
C SER A 26 18.15 35.37 -5.52
N CYS A 27 17.43 34.80 -6.48
CA CYS A 27 16.93 33.44 -6.35
C CYS A 27 18.15 32.52 -6.54
N PRO A 28 18.59 31.75 -5.54
CA PRO A 28 19.58 30.71 -5.79
C PRO A 28 18.93 29.63 -6.68
N PRO A 29 19.72 28.93 -7.50
CA PRO A 29 19.20 27.88 -8.35
C PRO A 29 18.51 26.82 -7.47
N ARG A 30 17.30 26.40 -7.86
CA ARG A 30 16.61 25.22 -7.30
C ARG A 30 17.41 23.97 -7.63
N GLY A 31 18.53 23.78 -6.94
CA GLY A 31 19.34 22.58 -6.95
C GLY A 31 19.00 21.76 -5.70
N ASN A 32 18.70 20.48 -5.92
CA ASN A 32 18.53 19.43 -4.92
C ASN A 32 17.40 19.61 -3.89
N ALA A 33 16.18 19.31 -4.33
CA ALA A 33 15.10 18.84 -3.44
C ALA A 33 14.30 17.74 -4.16
N ILE A 34 14.98 16.65 -4.54
CA ILE A 34 14.31 15.40 -4.88
C ILE A 34 14.80 14.39 -3.84
N ALA A 35 13.88 13.93 -2.99
CA ALA A 35 14.11 13.11 -1.80
C ALA A 35 14.49 13.90 -0.53
N ASP A 36 13.57 14.76 -0.05
CA ASP A 36 13.51 14.98 1.39
C ASP A 36 12.70 13.85 2.04
N ALA A 37 13.20 13.31 3.13
CA ALA A 37 12.75 12.08 3.80
C ALA A 37 11.36 12.19 4.49
N ALA A 38 10.51 13.15 4.08
CA ALA A 38 9.34 13.62 4.83
C ALA A 38 7.99 12.99 4.42
N HIS A 39 7.98 11.86 3.71
CA HIS A 39 6.74 11.16 3.34
C HIS A 39 6.79 9.65 3.62
N VAL A 40 7.16 9.32 4.86
CA VAL A 40 7.09 7.96 5.38
C VAL A 40 5.69 7.73 5.93
N ILE A 41 4.87 7.02 5.17
CA ILE A 41 3.60 6.51 5.69
C ILE A 41 3.95 5.44 6.73
N PRO A 42 3.52 5.58 8.00
CA PRO A 42 3.81 4.57 9.00
C PRO A 42 3.13 3.26 8.60
N LEU A 43 3.86 2.17 8.77
CA LEU A 43 3.46 0.84 8.36
C LEU A 43 3.72 -0.12 9.52
N ASP A 44 2.70 -0.90 9.88
CA ASP A 44 2.89 -2.06 10.74
C ASP A 44 2.73 -3.33 9.91
N ILE A 45 3.68 -4.24 10.06
CA ILE A 45 3.66 -5.55 9.41
C ILE A 45 3.48 -6.59 10.51
N LEU A 46 2.25 -7.06 10.69
CA LEU A 46 1.92 -8.08 11.69
C LEU A 46 1.97 -9.46 11.05
N ASP A 47 2.81 -10.34 11.57
CA ASP A 47 2.85 -11.76 11.24
C ASP A 47 1.94 -12.53 12.20
N LEU A 48 0.84 -13.05 11.67
CA LEU A 48 -0.17 -13.80 12.42
C LEU A 48 0.04 -15.29 12.16
N ARG A 49 0.36 -16.02 13.23
CA ARG A 49 0.57 -17.47 13.18
C ARG A 49 -0.69 -18.18 13.62
N PHE A 50 -1.29 -18.94 12.73
CA PHE A 50 -2.44 -19.78 13.01
C PHE A 50 -2.03 -21.25 13.03
N VAL A 51 -2.80 -22.06 13.75
CA VAL A 51 -2.71 -23.52 13.76
C VAL A 51 -4.06 -24.07 13.34
N ALA A 52 -4.06 -25.00 12.38
CA ALA A 52 -5.28 -25.65 11.92
C ALA A 52 -5.90 -26.52 13.03
N GLU A 53 -7.20 -26.38 13.27
CA GLU A 53 -7.96 -27.22 14.21
C GLU A 53 -8.77 -28.31 13.50
N SER A 54 -9.03 -28.10 12.21
CA SER A 54 -9.66 -29.06 11.32
C SER A 54 -8.86 -29.11 10.04
N GLU A 55 -9.24 -30.01 9.13
CA GLU A 55 -8.71 -29.93 7.76
C GLU A 55 -9.00 -28.56 7.14
N VAL A 56 -7.98 -27.97 6.52
CA VAL A 56 -8.08 -26.71 5.78
C VAL A 56 -7.54 -26.92 4.38
N ALA A 57 -8.25 -26.42 3.37
CA ALA A 57 -7.79 -26.43 2.00
C ALA A 57 -7.88 -25.03 1.38
N PHE A 58 -6.75 -24.55 0.86
CA PHE A 58 -6.67 -23.33 0.09
C PHE A 58 -6.25 -23.63 -1.35
N GLY A 59 -6.99 -23.06 -2.30
CA GLY A 59 -6.55 -23.00 -3.69
C GLY A 59 -5.39 -22.02 -3.88
N SER A 60 -5.09 -21.67 -5.12
CA SER A 60 -3.99 -20.77 -5.49
C SER A 60 -4.16 -19.30 -5.07
N PHE A 61 -5.30 -18.94 -4.47
CA PHE A 61 -5.60 -17.56 -4.05
C PHE A 61 -6.28 -17.48 -2.67
N PRO A 62 -5.60 -17.89 -1.59
CA PRO A 62 -6.14 -17.87 -0.22
C PRO A 62 -6.52 -16.46 0.27
N GLY A 63 -5.82 -15.42 -0.19
CA GLY A 63 -6.06 -14.05 0.25
C GLY A 63 -7.48 -13.54 -0.07
N SER A 64 -8.11 -14.07 -1.12
CA SER A 64 -9.54 -13.81 -1.38
C SER A 64 -10.44 -14.38 -0.28
N ALA A 65 -10.16 -15.61 0.17
CA ALA A 65 -10.94 -16.25 1.24
C ALA A 65 -10.76 -15.52 2.57
N TRP A 66 -9.52 -15.21 2.94
CA TRP A 66 -9.20 -14.45 4.14
C TRP A 66 -9.82 -13.05 4.13
N ARG A 67 -9.69 -12.29 3.03
CA ARG A 67 -10.31 -10.97 2.92
C ARG A 67 -11.83 -11.03 3.02
N GLY A 68 -12.44 -12.06 2.44
CA GLY A 68 -13.89 -12.30 2.54
C GLY A 68 -14.32 -12.57 3.98
N ALA A 69 -13.63 -13.49 4.65
CA ALA A 69 -13.91 -13.87 6.03
C ALA A 69 -13.68 -12.70 7.00
N LEU A 70 -12.56 -11.97 6.85
CA LEU A 70 -12.27 -10.75 7.62
C LEU A 70 -13.38 -9.70 7.45
N GLY A 71 -13.78 -9.40 6.21
CA GLY A 71 -14.84 -8.42 5.96
C GLY A 71 -16.17 -8.80 6.62
N HIS A 72 -16.56 -10.07 6.53
CA HIS A 72 -17.78 -10.55 7.18
C HIS A 72 -17.69 -10.49 8.71
N SER A 73 -16.59 -10.97 9.29
CA SER A 73 -16.39 -10.98 10.75
C SER A 73 -16.27 -9.57 11.32
N LEU A 74 -15.52 -8.67 10.67
CA LEU A 74 -15.40 -7.28 11.10
C LEU A 74 -16.76 -6.57 11.03
N LYS A 75 -17.51 -6.75 9.94
CA LYS A 75 -18.85 -6.16 9.84
C LYS A 75 -19.78 -6.68 10.95
N ARG A 76 -19.72 -7.97 11.29
CA ARG A 76 -20.49 -8.52 12.42
C ARG A 76 -20.06 -7.91 13.75
N LEU A 77 -18.76 -7.70 13.96
CA LEU A 77 -18.19 -7.18 15.20
C LEU A 77 -18.56 -5.70 15.43
N VAL A 78 -18.55 -4.86 14.40
CA VAL A 78 -18.60 -3.39 14.56
C VAL A 78 -19.90 -2.73 14.07
N CYS A 79 -20.75 -3.45 13.33
CA CYS A 79 -21.94 -2.86 12.72
C CYS A 79 -23.11 -2.75 13.72
N VAL A 80 -23.34 -1.55 14.23
CA VAL A 80 -24.44 -1.24 15.15
C VAL A 80 -25.84 -1.30 14.51
N VAL A 81 -25.94 -1.19 13.18
CA VAL A 81 -27.22 -1.24 12.44
C VAL A 81 -27.58 -2.64 11.91
N ARG A 82 -27.04 -3.70 12.54
CA ARG A 82 -27.36 -5.12 12.28
C ARG A 82 -27.07 -5.59 10.85
N ARG A 83 -25.90 -5.22 10.32
CA ARG A 83 -25.35 -5.70 9.04
C ARG A 83 -26.15 -5.34 7.77
N ARG A 84 -26.99 -4.31 7.82
CA ARG A 84 -27.63 -3.71 6.63
C ARG A 84 -26.59 -3.29 5.55
N PRO A 85 -26.98 -3.10 4.29
CA PRO A 85 -26.11 -2.49 3.28
C PRO A 85 -25.46 -1.21 3.80
N CYS A 86 -24.18 -1.01 3.50
CA CYS A 86 -23.43 0.15 4.02
C CYS A 86 -23.74 1.44 3.24
N GLU A 87 -24.17 1.30 1.99
CA GLU A 87 -24.61 2.40 1.15
C GLU A 87 -25.87 3.06 1.75
N GLY A 88 -25.81 4.38 1.97
CA GLY A 88 -26.91 5.13 2.58
C GLY A 88 -27.00 4.96 4.11
N CYS A 89 -26.00 4.35 4.75
CA CYS A 89 -25.99 4.21 6.20
C CYS A 89 -25.70 5.55 6.89
N ALA A 90 -26.47 5.89 7.94
CA ALA A 90 -26.37 7.17 8.66
C ALA A 90 -24.98 7.44 9.29
N ILE A 91 -24.18 6.40 9.55
CA ILE A 91 -22.84 6.50 10.12
C ILE A 91 -21.74 6.08 9.13
N GLU A 92 -22.03 6.07 7.83
CA GLU A 92 -21.11 5.57 6.80
C GLU A 92 -19.73 6.25 6.84
N VAL A 93 -19.65 7.54 7.16
CA VAL A 93 -18.39 8.29 7.18
C VAL A 93 -17.51 7.91 8.40
N SER A 94 -18.13 7.70 9.57
CA SER A 94 -17.42 7.41 10.82
C SER A 94 -17.26 5.91 11.11
N CYS A 95 -18.05 5.06 10.43
CA CYS A 95 -18.06 3.61 10.65
C CYS A 95 -16.69 2.97 10.36
N LEU A 96 -16.20 2.19 11.31
CA LEU A 96 -14.91 1.51 11.20
C LEU A 96 -14.85 0.57 10.00
N TYR A 97 -15.94 -0.16 9.73
CA TYR A 97 -15.99 -1.09 8.59
C TYR A 97 -15.86 -0.36 7.26
N THR A 98 -16.60 0.73 7.03
CA THR A 98 -16.56 1.47 5.76
C THR A 98 -15.22 2.15 5.56
N ARG A 99 -14.64 2.75 6.60
CA ARG A 99 -13.30 3.36 6.57
C ARG A 99 -12.18 2.38 6.17
N LEU A 100 -12.33 1.10 6.48
CA LEU A 100 -11.33 0.07 6.17
C LEU A 100 -11.63 -0.69 4.86
N PHE A 101 -12.88 -1.10 4.65
CA PHE A 101 -13.27 -2.02 3.58
C PHE A 101 -13.89 -1.35 2.36
N GLU A 102 -14.57 -0.22 2.55
CA GLU A 102 -15.29 0.52 1.51
C GLU A 102 -14.96 2.02 1.56
N PRO A 103 -13.66 2.40 1.64
CA PRO A 103 -13.30 3.79 1.85
C PRO A 103 -13.69 4.62 0.63
N ARG A 104 -14.42 5.71 0.89
CA ARG A 104 -14.84 6.67 -0.13
C ARG A 104 -13.75 7.70 -0.38
N SER A 105 -13.78 8.29 -1.57
CA SER A 105 -13.07 9.53 -1.88
C SER A 105 -14.11 10.58 -2.28
N ASP A 106 -13.78 11.83 -2.02
CA ASP A 106 -14.39 13.06 -2.53
C ASP A 106 -14.28 13.22 -4.06
N GLY A 107 -13.60 12.31 -4.76
CA GLY A 107 -13.67 12.16 -6.21
C GLY A 107 -12.57 12.88 -6.98
N SER A 108 -12.15 14.08 -6.56
CA SER A 108 -11.03 14.80 -7.18
C SER A 108 -9.92 15.08 -6.19
N ASP A 109 -8.73 14.58 -6.51
CA ASP A 109 -7.51 14.93 -5.81
C ASP A 109 -6.66 15.87 -6.70
N PRO A 110 -6.21 17.04 -6.19
CA PRO A 110 -5.43 18.01 -6.97
C PRO A 110 -4.15 17.44 -7.59
N LEU A 111 -3.57 16.41 -6.96
CA LEU A 111 -2.28 15.82 -7.34
C LEU A 111 -2.46 14.57 -8.21
N LEU A 112 -3.53 13.82 -7.98
CA LEU A 112 -3.75 12.49 -8.55
C LEU A 112 -4.93 12.43 -9.53
N GLY A 113 -5.65 13.53 -9.73
CA GLY A 113 -6.83 13.61 -10.59
C GLY A 113 -8.03 12.86 -9.99
N ARG A 114 -8.82 12.20 -10.85
CA ARG A 114 -10.02 11.49 -10.40
C ARG A 114 -9.67 10.23 -9.58
N VAL A 115 -10.23 10.13 -8.38
CA VAL A 115 -10.10 8.99 -7.47
C VAL A 115 -11.50 8.53 -7.08
N ASP A 116 -12.01 7.48 -7.74
CA ASP A 116 -13.38 7.02 -7.47
C ASP A 116 -13.53 6.41 -6.05
N ARG A 117 -12.45 5.78 -5.56
CA ARG A 117 -12.38 5.19 -4.21
C ARG A 117 -10.95 5.25 -3.69
N ALA A 118 -10.80 5.54 -2.40
CA ALA A 118 -9.50 5.44 -1.74
C ALA A 118 -9.04 3.95 -1.71
N PRO A 119 -7.72 3.70 -1.72
CA PRO A 119 -7.20 2.34 -1.53
C PRO A 119 -7.55 1.84 -0.13
N GLN A 120 -7.75 0.53 0.07
CA GLN A 120 -7.86 0.01 1.44
C GLN A 120 -6.54 0.24 2.19
N PRO A 121 -6.58 0.65 3.47
CA PRO A 121 -5.38 0.95 4.25
C PRO A 121 -4.74 -0.30 4.87
N PHE A 122 -5.12 -1.49 4.40
CA PHE A 122 -4.54 -2.74 4.88
C PHE A 122 -4.30 -3.72 3.73
N LEU A 123 -3.41 -4.67 3.98
CA LEU A 123 -3.14 -5.78 3.08
C LEU A 123 -3.13 -7.11 3.85
N LEU A 124 -3.56 -8.16 3.17
CA LEU A 124 -3.44 -9.53 3.63
C LEU A 124 -2.46 -10.26 2.73
N ASP A 125 -1.38 -10.76 3.31
CA ASP A 125 -0.32 -11.46 2.61
C ASP A 125 -0.20 -12.90 3.15
N CYS A 126 -0.62 -13.88 2.35
CA CYS A 126 -0.52 -15.29 2.72
C CYS A 126 0.93 -15.76 2.52
N ARG A 127 1.61 -16.08 3.63
CA ARG A 127 3.01 -16.50 3.64
C ARG A 127 3.18 -18.01 3.48
N THR A 128 2.15 -18.79 3.79
CA THR A 128 2.10 -20.22 3.48
C THR A 128 2.03 -20.46 1.97
N ALA A 129 2.84 -21.40 1.47
CA ALA A 129 2.83 -21.79 0.06
C ALA A 129 1.43 -22.26 -0.36
N THR A 130 1.00 -21.91 -1.58
CA THR A 130 -0.32 -22.29 -2.10
C THR A 130 -0.27 -22.81 -3.53
N PRO A 131 -1.19 -23.71 -3.93
CA PRO A 131 -2.29 -24.30 -3.13
C PRO A 131 -1.76 -25.16 -1.96
N CYS A 132 -2.55 -25.31 -0.90
CA CYS A 132 -2.18 -26.12 0.24
C CYS A 132 -3.37 -26.86 0.88
N ARG A 133 -3.03 -27.96 1.56
CA ARG A 133 -3.90 -28.70 2.47
C ARG A 133 -3.19 -28.78 3.81
N LEU A 134 -3.93 -28.52 4.89
CA LEU A 134 -3.43 -28.52 6.25
C LEU A 134 -4.25 -29.56 7.04
N ALA A 135 -3.57 -30.44 7.75
CA ALA A 135 -4.15 -31.30 8.77
C ALA A 135 -4.28 -30.53 10.10
N PRO A 136 -5.11 -31.00 11.06
CA PRO A 136 -5.10 -30.46 12.41
C PRO A 136 -3.68 -30.45 13.00
N GLY A 137 -3.28 -29.32 13.58
CA GLY A 137 -1.92 -29.08 14.10
C GLY A 137 -0.98 -28.37 13.13
N ASP A 138 -1.29 -28.34 11.82
CA ASP A 138 -0.42 -27.70 10.84
C ASP A 138 -0.45 -26.16 10.93
N PRO A 139 0.69 -25.48 10.74
CA PRO A 139 0.77 -24.03 10.82
C PRO A 139 0.29 -23.33 9.54
N PHE A 140 -0.31 -22.16 9.71
CA PHE A 140 -0.63 -21.22 8.63
C PHE A 140 -0.20 -19.80 8.98
N ALA A 141 0.59 -19.17 8.11
CA ALA A 141 1.11 -17.83 8.32
C ALA A 141 0.39 -16.81 7.44
N LEU A 142 -0.26 -15.84 8.08
CA LEU A 142 -0.94 -14.72 7.44
C LEU A 142 -0.33 -13.42 7.93
N ARG A 143 0.16 -12.60 7.00
CA ARG A 143 0.63 -11.27 7.31
C ARG A 143 -0.48 -10.24 7.10
N LEU A 144 -0.71 -9.40 8.11
CA LEU A 144 -1.59 -8.24 8.07
C LEU A 144 -0.72 -6.98 8.05
N VAL A 145 -0.79 -6.24 6.95
CA VAL A 145 -0.09 -4.97 6.82
C VAL A 145 -1.08 -3.85 7.09
N LEU A 146 -0.75 -2.93 8.00
CA LEU A 146 -1.56 -1.76 8.35
C LEU A 146 -0.85 -0.49 7.89
N VAL A 147 -1.59 0.40 7.24
CA VAL A 147 -1.06 1.62 6.64
C VAL A 147 -1.66 2.84 7.34
N GLY A 148 -0.81 3.67 7.95
CA GLY A 148 -1.20 4.89 8.63
C GLY A 148 -1.59 4.69 10.11
N ARG A 149 -1.37 5.72 10.93
CA ARG A 149 -1.65 5.68 12.39
C ARG A 149 -3.11 5.35 12.71
N ARG A 150 -4.04 5.97 11.99
CA ARG A 150 -5.49 5.72 12.17
C ARG A 150 -5.89 4.27 11.88
N THR A 151 -5.14 3.57 11.04
CA THR A 151 -5.40 2.16 10.73
C THR A 151 -4.78 1.25 11.76
N ARG A 152 -3.61 1.63 12.28
CA ARG A 152 -2.98 0.99 13.44
C ARG A 152 -3.91 0.99 14.66
N ASP A 153 -4.64 2.08 14.92
CA ASP A 153 -5.64 2.13 16.01
C ASP A 153 -6.78 1.10 15.83
N ALA A 154 -7.02 0.66 14.59
CA ALA A 154 -8.01 -0.37 14.28
C ALA A 154 -7.47 -1.81 14.43
N ALA A 155 -6.18 -1.98 14.76
CA ALA A 155 -5.55 -3.30 14.82
C ALA A 155 -6.25 -4.28 15.77
N PRO A 156 -6.71 -3.91 16.98
CA PRO A 156 -7.43 -4.83 17.87
C PRO A 156 -8.72 -5.37 17.24
N TYR A 157 -9.47 -4.52 16.52
CA TYR A 157 -10.69 -4.93 15.82
C TYR A 157 -10.41 -5.86 14.64
N LEU A 158 -9.35 -5.56 13.87
CA LEU A 158 -8.92 -6.39 12.75
C LEU A 158 -8.43 -7.76 13.21
N LEU A 159 -7.61 -7.79 14.27
CA LEU A 159 -7.13 -9.03 14.87
C LEU A 159 -8.29 -9.88 15.37
N ARG A 160 -9.17 -9.28 16.18
CA ARG A 160 -10.35 -9.98 16.70
C ARG A 160 -11.24 -10.52 15.59
N ALA A 161 -11.44 -9.75 14.52
CA ALA A 161 -12.21 -10.19 13.37
C ALA A 161 -11.54 -11.35 12.60
N LEU A 162 -10.20 -11.39 12.54
CA LEU A 162 -9.43 -12.49 11.95
C LEU A 162 -9.51 -13.76 12.79
N GLU A 163 -9.35 -13.67 14.12
CA GLU A 163 -9.57 -14.78 15.04
C GLU A 163 -10.98 -15.36 14.88
N GLU A 164 -11.99 -14.49 14.88
CA GLU A 164 -13.38 -14.86 14.71
C GLU A 164 -13.71 -15.46 13.33
N ALA A 165 -12.98 -15.06 12.30
CA ALA A 165 -13.07 -15.63 10.97
C ALA A 165 -12.43 -17.02 10.94
N ALA A 166 -11.24 -17.17 11.52
CA ALA A 166 -10.49 -18.41 11.60
C ALA A 166 -11.27 -19.49 12.37
N ALA A 167 -11.78 -19.15 13.57
CA ALA A 167 -12.55 -20.07 14.41
C ALA A 167 -13.89 -20.50 13.76
N ARG A 168 -14.52 -19.65 12.95
CA ARG A 168 -15.77 -19.98 12.24
C ARG A 168 -15.54 -20.69 10.90
N GLY A 169 -14.29 -20.79 10.46
CA GLY A 169 -13.92 -21.43 9.21
C GLY A 169 -13.65 -20.45 8.07
N VAL A 170 -12.54 -20.68 7.35
CA VAL A 170 -12.08 -19.89 6.20
C VAL A 170 -11.97 -20.79 4.96
N GLY A 171 -12.16 -20.20 3.78
CA GLY A 171 -12.06 -20.93 2.50
C GLY A 171 -13.29 -21.79 2.17
N PRO A 172 -13.25 -22.52 1.04
CA PRO A 172 -14.38 -23.31 0.55
C PRO A 172 -14.85 -24.39 1.52
N GLY A 173 -13.90 -25.08 2.16
CA GLY A 173 -14.19 -26.13 3.15
C GLY A 173 -14.49 -25.62 4.56
N ARG A 174 -14.51 -24.30 4.77
CA ARG A 174 -14.71 -23.67 6.09
C ARG A 174 -13.79 -24.27 7.17
N GLY A 175 -12.54 -24.55 6.78
CA GLY A 175 -11.53 -25.11 7.68
C GLY A 175 -11.23 -24.12 8.81
N ARG A 176 -11.19 -24.62 10.04
CA ARG A 176 -10.99 -23.83 11.25
C ARG A 176 -9.52 -23.74 11.62
N LEU A 177 -9.13 -22.56 12.06
CA LEU A 177 -7.80 -22.32 12.63
C LEU A 177 -7.93 -21.46 13.89
N THR A 178 -6.94 -21.60 14.76
CA THR A 178 -6.78 -20.78 15.96
C THR A 178 -5.50 -19.97 15.87
N LEU A 179 -5.57 -18.71 16.28
CA LEU A 179 -4.41 -17.82 16.33
C LEU A 179 -3.53 -18.24 17.51
N ALA A 180 -2.27 -18.57 17.22
CA ALA A 180 -1.27 -18.94 18.21
C ALA A 180 -0.46 -17.71 18.64
N ASP A 181 0.06 -16.93 17.67
CA ASP A 181 0.95 -15.81 17.95
C ASP A 181 0.71 -14.62 17.01
N VAL A 182 1.09 -13.43 17.49
CA VAL A 182 1.19 -12.20 16.70
C VAL A 182 2.56 -11.57 16.93
N HIS A 183 3.24 -11.28 15.84
CA HIS A 183 4.52 -10.58 15.87
C HIS A 183 4.53 -9.35 14.97
N LEU A 184 5.13 -8.26 15.43
CA LEU A 184 5.46 -7.11 14.60
C LEU A 184 6.83 -7.34 13.95
N LEU A 185 6.90 -7.19 12.62
CA LEU A 185 8.13 -7.31 11.87
C LEU A 185 8.78 -5.94 11.66
N ASP A 186 10.06 -5.83 12.01
CA ASP A 186 10.95 -4.74 11.58
C ASP A 186 11.63 -5.14 10.26
N PRO A 187 11.21 -4.60 9.10
CA PRO A 187 11.78 -4.97 7.82
C PRO A 187 13.22 -4.48 7.61
N LEU A 188 13.72 -3.55 8.43
CA LEU A 188 15.10 -3.06 8.32
C LEU A 188 16.06 -3.89 9.14
N ARG A 189 15.66 -4.25 10.36
CA ARG A 189 16.54 -4.95 11.30
C ARG A 189 16.30 -6.45 11.35
N GLY A 190 15.29 -6.95 10.63
CA GLY A 190 14.85 -8.35 10.71
C GLY A 190 14.34 -8.73 12.11
N ARG A 191 13.99 -7.75 12.95
CA ARG A 191 13.51 -8.01 14.31
C ARG A 191 12.06 -8.46 14.25
N VAL A 192 11.73 -9.38 15.14
CA VAL A 192 10.38 -9.91 15.35
C VAL A 192 10.02 -9.59 16.80
N LEU A 193 9.03 -8.73 17.01
CA LEU A 193 8.60 -8.31 18.34
C LEU A 193 7.26 -8.99 18.66
N PRO A 194 7.14 -9.76 19.76
CA PRO A 194 5.85 -10.30 20.16
C PRO A 194 4.88 -9.16 20.49
N CYS A 195 3.63 -9.29 20.08
CA CYS A 195 2.61 -8.27 20.30
C CYS A 195 1.46 -8.73 21.20
N LEU A 196 1.44 -10.00 21.63
CA LEU A 196 0.45 -10.49 22.56
C LEU A 196 0.99 -10.39 23.99
N ASP A 197 0.30 -9.61 24.82
CA ASP A 197 0.50 -9.58 26.27
C ASP A 197 -0.48 -10.55 26.93
N GLY A 198 0.03 -11.36 27.87
CA GLY A 198 -0.73 -12.46 28.50
C GLY A 198 -1.37 -13.45 27.51
N GLY A 199 -0.85 -13.53 26.28
CA GLY A 199 -1.39 -14.37 25.20
C GLY A 199 -2.73 -13.91 24.61
N ARG A 200 -3.25 -12.72 24.97
CA ARG A 200 -4.61 -12.29 24.56
C ARG A 200 -4.73 -10.81 24.20
N GLU A 201 -3.97 -9.92 24.82
CA GLU A 201 -4.09 -8.47 24.58
C GLU A 201 -3.08 -8.01 23.52
N LEU A 202 -3.56 -7.37 22.46
CA LEU A 202 -2.68 -6.81 21.43
C LEU A 202 -2.03 -5.51 21.93
N ARG A 203 -0.72 -5.54 22.19
CA ARG A 203 0.11 -4.36 22.44
C ARG A 203 1.06 -4.15 21.27
N LEU A 204 0.87 -3.06 20.52
CA LEU A 204 1.74 -2.70 19.41
C LEU A 204 2.85 -1.75 19.91
N PRO A 205 4.14 -2.11 19.79
CA PRO A 205 5.27 -1.20 20.03
C PRO A 205 5.24 0.00 19.07
N GLU A 206 5.74 1.17 19.49
CA GLU A 206 5.76 2.40 18.68
C GLU A 206 6.17 2.15 17.21
N PRO A 207 5.51 2.81 16.23
CA PRO A 207 5.82 2.61 14.83
C PRO A 207 7.30 2.84 14.55
N LEU A 208 7.93 1.88 13.88
CA LEU A 208 9.33 2.00 13.51
C LEU A 208 9.45 2.88 12.26
N PRO A 209 10.43 3.82 12.21
CA PRO A 209 10.72 4.53 10.99
C PRO A 209 11.30 3.56 9.98
N ILE A 210 10.64 3.43 8.83
CA ILE A 210 11.06 2.51 7.77
C ILE A 210 11.64 3.34 6.61
N ALA A 211 12.96 3.56 6.64
CA ALA A 211 13.70 4.17 5.55
C ALA A 211 14.38 3.07 4.69
N PRO A 212 14.31 3.13 3.36
CA PRO A 212 15.00 2.17 2.51
C PRO A 212 16.52 2.26 2.71
N PRO A 213 17.27 1.14 2.52
CA PRO A 213 18.74 1.20 2.43
C PRO A 213 19.17 2.01 1.20
N PRO A 214 20.47 2.28 0.98
CA PRO A 214 20.93 2.94 -0.24
C PRO A 214 20.45 2.22 -1.52
N PRO A 215 20.12 2.97 -2.59
CA PRO A 215 19.68 2.36 -3.85
C PRO A 215 20.81 1.55 -4.48
N PRO A 216 20.56 0.29 -4.91
CA PRO A 216 21.47 -0.40 -5.80
C PRO A 216 21.39 0.21 -7.21
N ALA A 217 22.43 0.00 -8.03
CA ALA A 217 22.45 0.51 -9.41
C ALA A 217 21.39 -0.16 -10.30
N ALA A 218 21.09 -1.45 -10.06
CA ALA A 218 20.05 -2.17 -10.76
C ALA A 218 19.38 -3.19 -9.84
N VAL A 219 18.12 -3.52 -10.16
CA VAL A 219 17.34 -4.51 -9.44
C VAL A 219 16.57 -5.42 -10.38
N ARG A 220 16.36 -6.65 -9.93
CA ARG A 220 15.34 -7.53 -10.50
C ARG A 220 14.12 -7.53 -9.61
N VAL A 221 12.98 -7.25 -10.23
CA VAL A 221 11.65 -7.36 -9.61
C VAL A 221 11.11 -8.75 -9.88
N VAL A 222 10.83 -9.52 -8.83
CA VAL A 222 10.24 -10.86 -8.92
C VAL A 222 8.80 -10.81 -8.41
N LEU A 223 7.84 -11.03 -9.31
CA LEU A 223 6.41 -11.03 -9.00
C LEU A 223 6.01 -12.37 -8.35
N GLU A 224 5.77 -12.35 -7.05
CA GLU A 224 5.40 -13.54 -6.27
C GLU A 224 3.91 -13.85 -6.36
N THR A 225 3.09 -12.81 -6.47
CA THR A 225 1.64 -12.93 -6.72
C THR A 225 1.24 -12.10 -7.94
N PRO A 226 0.12 -12.43 -8.60
CA PRO A 226 -0.22 -11.80 -9.87
C PRO A 226 -0.36 -10.28 -9.75
N LEU A 227 0.39 -9.55 -10.57
CA LEU A 227 0.33 -8.10 -10.69
C LEU A 227 -0.81 -7.70 -11.63
N ARG A 228 -1.75 -6.92 -11.10
CA ARG A 228 -2.86 -6.33 -11.87
C ARG A 228 -2.60 -4.87 -12.13
N LEU A 229 -1.80 -4.59 -13.15
CA LEU A 229 -1.43 -3.25 -13.59
C LEU A 229 -2.50 -2.72 -14.56
N ARG A 230 -2.84 -1.42 -14.46
CA ARG A 230 -3.69 -0.76 -15.46
C ARG A 230 -2.91 0.25 -16.28
N VAL A 231 -3.08 0.16 -17.59
CA VAL A 231 -2.58 1.11 -18.58
C VAL A 231 -3.77 1.48 -19.45
N GLU A 232 -4.05 2.79 -19.57
CA GLU A 232 -5.17 3.31 -20.37
C GLU A 232 -6.52 2.63 -20.06
N GLY A 233 -6.78 2.37 -18.77
CA GLY A 233 -8.03 1.75 -18.30
C GLY A 233 -8.10 0.23 -18.45
N ARG A 234 -7.20 -0.40 -19.21
CA ARG A 234 -7.14 -1.86 -19.43
C ARG A 234 -6.09 -2.52 -18.56
N LEU A 235 -6.22 -3.83 -18.31
CA LEU A 235 -5.17 -4.58 -17.62
C LEU A 235 -4.00 -4.83 -18.58
N ALA A 236 -2.78 -4.52 -18.15
CA ALA A 236 -1.60 -4.79 -18.96
C ALA A 236 -1.33 -6.30 -19.04
N GLY A 237 -1.21 -6.81 -20.26
CA GLY A 237 -0.72 -8.16 -20.55
C GLY A 237 0.81 -8.17 -20.71
N PRO A 238 1.41 -9.35 -20.96
CA PRO A 238 2.86 -9.47 -21.14
C PRO A 238 3.40 -8.53 -22.23
N ASP A 239 2.71 -8.47 -23.37
CA ASP A 239 3.15 -7.68 -24.54
C ASP A 239 2.95 -6.17 -24.38
N SER A 240 2.07 -5.75 -23.46
CA SER A 240 1.76 -4.35 -23.20
C SER A 240 2.39 -3.84 -21.89
N PHE A 241 3.27 -4.62 -21.28
CA PHE A 241 3.94 -4.25 -20.04
C PHE A 241 5.10 -3.30 -20.34
N THR A 242 5.25 -2.26 -19.52
CA THR A 242 6.44 -1.40 -19.51
C THR A 242 6.91 -1.13 -18.08
N ALA A 243 8.22 -0.97 -17.91
CA ALA A 243 8.81 -0.57 -16.63
C ALA A 243 8.22 0.76 -16.14
N GLY A 244 8.09 1.74 -17.04
CA GLY A 244 7.47 3.03 -16.74
C GLY A 244 6.03 2.91 -16.20
N ALA A 245 5.20 2.05 -16.81
CA ALA A 245 3.83 1.83 -16.34
C ALA A 245 3.79 1.23 -14.93
N PHE A 246 4.69 0.29 -14.63
CA PHE A 246 4.84 -0.28 -13.28
C PHE A 246 5.21 0.79 -12.26
N LEU A 247 6.26 1.56 -12.53
CA LEU A 247 6.77 2.61 -11.64
C LEU A 247 5.72 3.70 -11.38
N VAL A 248 5.07 4.22 -12.42
CA VAL A 248 4.03 5.25 -12.27
C VAL A 248 2.84 4.76 -11.44
N ASN A 249 2.39 3.53 -11.67
CA ASN A 249 1.30 2.95 -10.88
C ASN A 249 1.71 2.68 -9.42
N LEU A 250 2.96 2.29 -9.19
CA LEU A 250 3.51 2.06 -7.86
C LEU A 250 3.58 3.36 -7.06
N VAL A 251 4.15 4.42 -7.65
CA VAL A 251 4.19 5.77 -7.08
C VAL A 251 2.75 6.24 -6.80
N ARG A 252 1.87 6.21 -7.81
CA ARG A 252 0.46 6.63 -7.66
C ARG A 252 -0.22 5.92 -6.48
N ARG A 253 -0.06 4.62 -6.35
CA ARG A 253 -0.67 3.83 -5.25
C ARG A 253 -0.17 4.30 -3.89
N GLN A 254 1.14 4.45 -3.73
CA GLN A 254 1.72 4.86 -2.44
C GLN A 254 1.34 6.30 -2.11
N SER A 255 1.26 7.18 -3.11
CA SER A 255 0.81 8.55 -2.90
C SER A 255 -0.67 8.65 -2.52
N LEU A 256 -1.54 7.78 -3.06
CA LEU A 256 -2.91 7.65 -2.56
C LEU A 256 -2.92 7.21 -1.10
N LEU A 257 -2.12 6.21 -0.73
CA LEU A 257 -2.04 5.76 0.66
C LEU A 257 -1.56 6.89 1.59
N ALA A 258 -0.57 7.67 1.18
CA ALA A 258 -0.09 8.83 1.94
C ALA A 258 -1.18 9.88 2.10
N ARG A 259 -1.83 10.25 0.99
CA ARG A 259 -2.89 11.25 0.96
C ARG A 259 -4.06 10.94 1.90
N PHE A 260 -4.45 9.66 2.00
CA PHE A 260 -5.61 9.24 2.78
C PHE A 260 -5.27 8.78 4.21
N TYR A 261 -4.05 8.28 4.45
CA TYR A 261 -3.69 7.61 5.70
C TYR A 261 -2.35 8.07 6.31
N GLY A 262 -1.56 8.87 5.60
CA GLY A 262 -0.38 9.55 6.12
C GLY A 262 -0.70 10.94 6.66
N ASP A 263 0.36 11.69 6.97
CA ASP A 263 0.26 13.04 7.55
C ASP A 263 -0.04 14.13 6.49
N GLY A 264 -0.14 13.76 5.21
CA GLY A 264 -0.48 14.67 4.11
C GLY A 264 -0.32 14.04 2.72
N PRO A 265 -0.64 14.76 1.64
CA PRO A 265 -0.22 14.40 0.29
C PRO A 265 1.30 14.50 0.15
N PRO A 266 1.94 13.59 -0.60
CA PRO A 266 3.37 13.69 -0.85
C PRO A 266 3.67 14.87 -1.77
N ASP A 267 4.69 15.64 -1.41
CA ASP A 267 5.23 16.68 -2.29
C ASP A 267 6.07 16.01 -3.39
N LEU A 268 5.41 15.67 -4.50
CA LEU A 268 6.01 14.97 -5.63
C LEU A 268 5.61 15.65 -6.93
N ASP A 269 6.59 15.90 -7.79
CA ASP A 269 6.34 16.24 -9.19
C ASP A 269 5.97 14.98 -9.98
N PHE A 270 4.68 14.66 -9.99
CA PHE A 270 4.16 13.51 -10.75
C PHE A 270 4.38 13.63 -12.25
N ARG A 271 4.51 14.84 -12.79
CA ARG A 271 4.76 15.04 -14.21
C ARG A 271 6.20 14.64 -14.51
N ALA A 272 7.16 15.18 -13.77
CA ALA A 272 8.57 14.81 -13.90
C ALA A 272 8.80 13.31 -13.68
N LEU A 273 8.13 12.70 -12.67
CA LEU A 273 8.21 11.26 -12.44
C LEU A 273 7.64 10.44 -13.60
N ARG A 274 6.54 10.86 -14.22
CA ARG A 274 5.99 10.19 -15.41
C ARG A 274 6.92 10.30 -16.61
N GLU A 275 7.47 11.49 -16.86
CA GLU A 275 8.40 11.75 -17.95
C GLU A 275 9.72 10.96 -17.77
N LEU A 276 10.21 10.84 -16.53
CA LEU A 276 11.36 9.99 -16.24
C LEU A 276 11.04 8.51 -16.43
N ALA A 277 9.89 8.06 -15.90
CA ALA A 277 9.45 6.67 -16.02
C ALA A 277 9.23 6.24 -17.47
N SER A 278 8.75 7.12 -18.35
CA SER A 278 8.56 6.79 -19.77
C SER A 278 9.86 6.57 -20.54
N ARG A 279 11.00 7.00 -20.00
CA ARG A 279 12.33 6.76 -20.59
C ARG A 279 12.99 5.48 -20.08
N LEU A 280 12.39 4.84 -19.07
CA LEU A 280 12.92 3.60 -18.50
C LEU A 280 12.36 2.40 -19.27
N GLU A 281 13.28 1.62 -19.82
CA GLU A 281 13.00 0.33 -20.41
C GLU A 281 13.22 -0.78 -19.37
N ALA A 282 12.44 -1.85 -19.48
CA ALA A 282 12.74 -3.06 -18.72
C ALA A 282 13.95 -3.74 -19.36
N GLY A 283 14.87 -4.24 -18.53
CA GLY A 283 15.93 -5.12 -18.98
C GLY A 283 15.39 -6.51 -19.35
N GLU A 284 16.03 -7.59 -18.90
CA GLU A 284 15.46 -8.92 -19.10
C GLU A 284 14.06 -8.99 -18.46
N ALA A 285 13.03 -9.26 -19.26
CA ALA A 285 11.66 -9.42 -18.81
C ALA A 285 11.11 -10.79 -19.23
N ARG A 286 10.81 -11.64 -18.24
CA ARG A 286 10.13 -12.93 -18.42
C ARG A 286 8.79 -12.85 -17.70
N LEU A 287 7.78 -12.38 -18.41
CA LEU A 287 6.44 -12.17 -17.89
C LEU A 287 5.43 -13.10 -18.55
N ALA A 288 4.51 -13.62 -17.76
CA ALA A 288 3.40 -14.45 -18.23
C ALA A 288 2.11 -14.02 -17.55
N TRP A 289 0.97 -14.33 -18.17
CA TRP A 289 -0.33 -14.15 -17.54
C TRP A 289 -0.72 -15.41 -16.75
N ARG A 290 -1.01 -15.26 -15.47
CA ARG A 290 -1.59 -16.33 -14.65
C ARG A 290 -3.04 -16.00 -14.34
N GLU A 291 -3.97 -16.78 -14.89
CA GLU A 291 -5.38 -16.64 -14.56
C GLU A 291 -5.67 -17.13 -13.13
N GLN A 292 -6.58 -16.43 -12.45
CA GLN A 292 -7.07 -16.80 -11.13
C GLN A 292 -8.54 -16.46 -11.02
N LEU A 293 -9.33 -17.27 -10.33
CA LEU A 293 -10.76 -17.06 -10.19
C LEU A 293 -11.12 -16.78 -8.73
N ARG A 294 -12.13 -15.94 -8.53
CA ARG A 294 -12.69 -15.61 -7.22
C ARG A 294 -14.21 -15.64 -7.25
N ARG A 295 -14.84 -16.34 -6.31
CA ARG A 295 -16.27 -16.18 -6.04
C ARG A 295 -16.48 -14.97 -5.13
N SER A 296 -17.25 -13.98 -5.60
CA SER A 296 -17.61 -12.80 -4.82
C SER A 296 -18.87 -13.07 -3.99
N ALA A 297 -18.77 -13.05 -2.67
CA ALA A 297 -19.94 -13.21 -1.80
C ALA A 297 -20.94 -12.03 -1.93
N ARG A 298 -20.46 -10.81 -2.24
CA ARG A 298 -21.30 -9.62 -2.39
C ARG A 298 -22.10 -9.62 -3.69
N GLN A 299 -21.50 -10.10 -4.77
CA GLN A 299 -22.08 -10.04 -6.12
C GLN A 299 -22.56 -11.41 -6.63
N ALA A 300 -22.44 -12.45 -5.80
CA ALA A 300 -22.73 -13.86 -6.14
C ALA A 300 -22.11 -14.34 -7.48
N THR A 301 -21.02 -13.71 -7.95
CA THR A 301 -20.45 -13.92 -9.28
C THR A 301 -19.01 -14.39 -9.22
N LEU A 302 -18.59 -15.15 -10.21
CA LEU A 302 -17.20 -15.57 -10.41
C LEU A 302 -16.42 -14.49 -11.17
N MET A 303 -15.35 -13.99 -10.56
CA MET A 303 -14.54 -12.87 -11.02
C MET A 303 -13.16 -13.37 -11.49
N ARG A 304 -12.68 -12.81 -12.62
CA ARG A 304 -11.32 -13.03 -13.11
C ARG A 304 -10.34 -12.13 -12.38
N MET A 305 -9.49 -12.77 -11.60
CA MET A 305 -8.48 -12.19 -10.72
C MET A 305 -7.05 -12.41 -11.22
N GLY A 306 -6.85 -12.91 -12.45
CA GLY A 306 -5.53 -13.08 -13.06
C GLY A 306 -4.71 -11.79 -13.21
N GLY A 307 -3.42 -11.97 -13.48
CA GLY A 307 -2.45 -10.88 -13.65
C GLY A 307 -1.09 -11.38 -14.09
N LEU A 308 -0.14 -10.45 -14.22
CA LEU A 308 1.23 -10.75 -14.61
C LEU A 308 2.00 -11.45 -13.50
N VAL A 309 2.77 -12.48 -13.84
CA VAL A 309 3.73 -13.17 -12.98
C VAL A 309 5.07 -13.29 -13.70
N GLY A 310 6.12 -13.60 -12.96
CA GLY A 310 7.47 -13.72 -13.50
C GLY A 310 8.38 -12.62 -12.97
N ARG A 311 9.31 -12.14 -13.81
CA ARG A 311 10.36 -11.22 -13.37
C ARG A 311 10.74 -10.23 -14.46
N PHE A 312 11.23 -9.06 -14.05
CA PHE A 312 11.83 -8.07 -14.94
C PHE A 312 12.92 -7.27 -14.24
N GLU A 313 13.84 -6.69 -15.00
CA GLU A 313 14.96 -5.90 -14.47
C GLU A 313 14.77 -4.41 -14.69
N LEU A 314 15.31 -3.61 -13.77
CA LEU A 314 15.30 -2.16 -13.77
C LEU A 314 16.71 -1.63 -13.53
N ASP A 315 17.21 -0.80 -14.43
CA ASP A 315 18.36 0.07 -14.18
C ASP A 315 17.88 1.32 -13.43
N LEU A 316 18.49 1.60 -12.28
CA LEU A 316 18.12 2.72 -11.42
C LEU A 316 19.10 3.89 -11.53
N ARG A 317 20.16 3.79 -12.35
CA ARG A 317 21.10 4.90 -12.57
C ARG A 317 20.38 6.08 -13.23
N GLY A 318 20.37 7.23 -12.56
CA GLY A 318 19.59 8.40 -12.98
C GLY A 318 18.07 8.27 -12.75
N ALA A 319 17.65 7.22 -12.04
CA ALA A 319 16.26 6.91 -11.70
C ALA A 319 16.10 6.52 -10.22
N GLU A 320 17.05 6.91 -9.38
CA GLU A 320 17.15 6.57 -7.95
C GLU A 320 15.94 7.08 -7.16
N VAL A 321 15.25 8.13 -7.66
CA VAL A 321 14.01 8.66 -7.09
C VAL A 321 12.91 7.61 -6.94
N PHE A 322 12.91 6.55 -7.76
CA PHE A 322 11.93 5.46 -7.64
C PHE A 322 12.26 4.46 -6.53
N TRP A 323 13.48 4.45 -6.02
CA TRP A 323 13.96 3.44 -5.07
C TRP A 323 13.12 3.35 -3.79
N PRO A 324 12.76 4.47 -3.10
CA PRO A 324 11.93 4.38 -1.90
C PRO A 324 10.55 3.78 -2.17
N PHE A 325 10.02 3.93 -3.39
CA PHE A 325 8.75 3.34 -3.78
C PHE A 325 8.92 1.84 -4.09
N LEU A 326 9.95 1.46 -4.84
CA LEU A 326 10.28 0.06 -5.12
C LEU A 326 10.48 -0.72 -3.83
N TRP A 327 11.33 -0.20 -2.95
CA TRP A 327 11.68 -0.90 -1.73
C TRP A 327 10.47 -1.08 -0.80
N ARG A 328 9.67 -0.03 -0.56
CA ARG A 328 8.43 -0.11 0.25
C ARG A 328 7.34 -0.93 -0.43
N GLY A 329 7.33 -0.97 -1.75
CA GLY A 329 6.33 -1.70 -2.53
C GLY A 329 6.38 -3.22 -2.32
N GLN A 330 7.49 -3.76 -1.83
CA GLN A 330 7.56 -5.16 -1.38
C GLN A 330 6.56 -5.47 -0.25
N PHE A 331 6.26 -4.47 0.59
CA PHE A 331 5.32 -4.60 1.72
C PHE A 331 3.93 -4.03 1.40
N LEU A 332 3.87 -2.99 0.56
CA LEU A 332 2.63 -2.32 0.17
C LEU A 332 1.96 -2.90 -1.09
N HIS A 333 2.66 -3.82 -1.76
CA HIS A 333 2.33 -4.44 -3.04
C HIS A 333 2.09 -3.42 -4.16
N ALA A 334 1.98 -3.90 -5.40
CA ALA A 334 1.72 -3.09 -6.58
C ALA A 334 0.37 -3.40 -7.25
N GLY A 335 -0.19 -2.41 -7.95
CA GLY A 335 -1.41 -2.59 -8.76
C GLY A 335 -2.70 -2.74 -7.95
N LYS A 336 -3.66 -3.49 -8.50
CA LYS A 336 -5.02 -3.65 -7.94
C LYS A 336 -5.15 -4.89 -7.05
N ALA A 337 -6.14 -4.85 -6.15
CA ALA A 337 -6.53 -5.98 -5.30
C ALA A 337 -5.44 -6.47 -4.32
N THR A 338 -4.56 -5.55 -3.92
CA THR A 338 -3.51 -5.78 -2.92
C THR A 338 -4.05 -6.10 -1.52
N SER A 339 -5.26 -5.65 -1.17
CA SER A 339 -5.94 -6.04 0.08
C SER A 339 -6.27 -7.53 0.17
N MET A 340 -6.12 -8.26 -0.94
CA MET A 340 -6.23 -9.72 -1.01
C MET A 340 -4.88 -10.39 -1.29
N GLY A 341 -3.77 -9.66 -1.24
CA GLY A 341 -2.42 -10.21 -1.42
C GLY A 341 -1.90 -10.26 -2.86
N LEU A 342 -2.62 -9.67 -3.82
CA LEU A 342 -2.12 -9.54 -5.21
C LEU A 342 -1.03 -8.48 -5.34
N GLY A 343 -0.22 -8.59 -6.39
CA GLY A 343 0.87 -7.68 -6.72
C GLY A 343 2.03 -7.66 -5.72
N ARG A 344 2.22 -8.74 -4.96
CA ARG A 344 3.39 -8.94 -4.10
C ARG A 344 4.61 -9.16 -4.98
N TYR A 345 5.71 -8.51 -4.63
CA TYR A 345 6.98 -8.73 -5.28
C TYR A 345 8.11 -8.61 -4.27
N ARG A 346 9.26 -9.17 -4.65
CA ARG A 346 10.53 -8.96 -3.96
C ARG A 346 11.56 -8.40 -4.93
N LEU A 347 12.57 -7.75 -4.37
CA LEU A 347 13.70 -7.19 -5.11
C LEU A 347 14.94 -8.05 -4.89
N GLU A 348 15.66 -8.31 -5.97
CA GLU A 348 17.02 -8.85 -5.93
C GLU A 348 17.97 -7.76 -6.45
N SER A 349 19.01 -7.41 -5.69
CA SER A 349 20.05 -6.53 -6.19
C SER A 349 20.81 -7.21 -7.33
N LEU A 350 21.11 -6.47 -8.39
CA LEU A 350 21.93 -6.94 -9.49
C LEU A 350 23.27 -6.22 -9.45
N GLU A 351 24.36 -6.98 -9.57
CA GLU A 351 25.65 -6.41 -9.91
C GLU A 351 25.69 -6.16 -11.42
N LEU A 352 25.80 -4.90 -11.83
CA LEU A 352 26.02 -4.56 -13.22
C LEU A 352 27.44 -4.97 -13.60
N ARG A 353 27.61 -6.21 -14.08
CA ARG A 353 28.85 -6.61 -14.75
C ARG A 353 28.91 -5.86 -16.07
N GLY A 354 29.91 -4.97 -16.23
CA GLY A 354 30.14 -4.25 -17.47
C GLY A 354 30.32 -5.24 -18.63
N GLY A 355 29.36 -5.27 -19.55
CA GLY A 355 29.46 -6.00 -20.83
C GLY A 355 29.43 -7.53 -20.72
N ARG A 356 28.31 -8.11 -21.18
CA ARG A 356 28.01 -9.56 -21.37
C ARG A 356 27.78 -10.36 -20.09
N THR A 357 26.52 -10.76 -19.92
CA THR A 357 26.06 -11.79 -19.00
C THR A 357 26.73 -13.13 -19.30
N ARG A 358 27.51 -13.64 -18.34
CA ARG A 358 27.78 -15.08 -18.19
C ARG A 358 27.15 -15.52 -16.89
N ASP A 359 26.30 -16.55 -17.00
CA ASP A 359 25.76 -17.28 -15.85
C ASP A 359 26.93 -17.81 -15.01
N ALA A 360 26.92 -17.51 -13.72
CA ALA A 360 27.85 -18.09 -12.76
C ALA A 360 27.10 -19.19 -11.98
N THR A 361 26.91 -20.33 -12.63
CA THR A 361 26.68 -21.62 -11.96
C THR A 361 27.21 -22.73 -12.85
N GLU A 362 28.49 -23.05 -12.72
CA GLU A 362 29.02 -24.41 -12.83
C GLU A 362 30.52 -24.42 -12.44
N GLU A 363 30.94 -25.54 -11.85
CA GLU A 363 32.29 -25.90 -11.41
C GLU A 363 32.83 -25.25 -10.13
N THR A 364 32.80 -25.98 -9.02
CA THR A 364 33.95 -26.86 -8.73
C THR A 364 33.58 -28.00 -7.79
N ALA A 365 34.22 -29.14 -8.07
CA ALA A 365 34.12 -30.44 -7.43
C ALA A 365 34.58 -30.47 -5.97
#